data_AF-A0A3Q0GCC6-F1
#
_entry.id   AF-A0A3Q0GCC6-F1
#
_cell.length_a   1.000
_cell.length_b   1.000
_cell.length_c   1.000
_cell.angle_alpha   90.00
_cell.angle_beta   90.00
_cell.angle_gamma   90.00
#
_symmetry.space_group_name_H-M   'P 1'
#
loop_
_entity.id
_entity.type
_entity.pdbx_description
1 polymer ?
#
loop_
_entity_poly.entity_id
_entity_poly.type
_entity_poly.pdbx_seq_one_letter_code
_entity_poly.pdbx_strand_id
1 'polypeptide(L)'
;MPKGHLAGRVEGSCTEMTEPDLLINQRAELEHTGKNLGSSAHMITTARVPADKPVRIAFSLNDSPDDAPPESTFPLAFPDLDQQLQPLPPCHDSKESMQVYKQHCKIAEEYHEVKKEIALLEERKTKAIKNTFEAMSLKRSEVSSWYLQKLKPSV
;
A
#
# COMPACT_ATOMS: atom_id res chain seq x y z
N MET A 1 -8.09 56.66 27.38
CA MET A 1 -8.70 56.05 26.17
C MET A 1 -8.61 57.07 25.04
N PRO A 2 -8.17 56.74 23.80
CA PRO A 2 -7.37 55.60 23.34
C PRO A 2 -6.07 56.04 22.60
N LYS A 3 -5.07 55.16 22.53
CA LYS A 3 -4.04 55.18 21.49
C LYS A 3 -4.21 53.90 20.67
N GLY A 4 -4.57 54.05 19.40
CA GLY A 4 -4.63 52.95 18.45
C GLY A 4 -3.23 52.48 18.10
N HIS A 5 -3.03 51.16 18.02
CA HIS A 5 -1.85 50.54 17.45
C HIS A 5 -2.27 49.44 16.47
N LEU A 6 -1.94 49.72 15.21
CA LEU A 6 -1.45 48.83 14.16
C LEU A 6 -2.26 47.57 13.84
N ALA A 7 -3.07 47.71 12.79
CA ALA A 7 -3.47 46.63 11.91
C ALA A 7 -2.21 45.98 11.27
N GLY A 8 -1.93 44.74 11.64
CA GLY A 8 -1.04 43.87 10.89
C GLY A 8 -1.74 43.40 9.61
N ARG A 9 -1.39 44.00 8.48
CA ARG A 9 -1.70 43.50 7.14
C ARG A 9 -0.76 42.33 6.86
N VAL A 10 -1.25 41.09 6.95
CA VAL A 10 -0.56 39.94 6.37
C VAL A 10 -0.83 39.98 4.87
N GLU A 11 0.21 40.32 4.11
CA GLU A 11 0.21 40.19 2.66
C GLU A 11 0.15 38.71 2.28
N GLY A 12 -0.56 38.43 1.19
CA GLY A 12 -0.84 37.08 0.72
C GLY A 12 0.41 36.31 0.36
N SER A 13 0.35 35.01 0.65
CA SER A 13 1.04 34.02 -0.16
C SER A 13 -0.06 33.16 -0.76
N CYS A 14 -0.31 33.31 -2.06
CA CYS A 14 -1.04 32.30 -2.81
C CYS A 14 -0.17 31.05 -2.74
N THR A 15 -0.50 30.11 -1.86
CA THR A 15 0.19 28.83 -1.79
C THR A 15 -0.05 28.11 -3.11
N GLU A 16 0.98 28.19 -3.92
CA GLU A 16 1.25 27.43 -5.13
C GLU A 16 0.95 25.95 -4.86
N MET A 17 0.02 25.39 -5.63
CA MET A 17 -0.38 23.99 -5.53
C MET A 17 0.76 23.11 -6.05
N THR A 18 1.69 22.74 -5.17
CA THR A 18 2.60 21.63 -5.45
C THR A 18 1.84 20.31 -5.26
N GLU A 19 1.42 19.73 -6.39
CA GLU A 19 0.83 18.40 -6.54
C GLU A 19 1.66 17.17 -6.07
N PRO A 20 3.01 17.19 -5.84
CA PRO A 20 3.70 15.96 -5.48
C PRO A 20 3.37 15.45 -4.07
N ASP A 21 2.78 16.27 -3.19
CA ASP A 21 2.41 15.85 -1.83
C ASP A 21 1.09 15.06 -1.75
N LEU A 22 0.29 15.03 -2.83
CA LEU A 22 -0.98 14.27 -2.85
C LEU A 22 -0.77 12.77 -3.06
N LEU A 23 0.37 12.34 -3.60
CA LEU A 23 0.67 10.93 -3.86
C LEU A 23 1.16 10.16 -2.63
N ILE A 24 1.76 10.85 -1.64
CA ILE A 24 2.29 10.21 -0.44
C ILE A 24 1.17 9.88 0.55
N ASN A 25 0.14 10.73 0.63
CA ASN A 25 -0.95 10.57 1.60
C ASN A 25 -1.99 9.50 1.21
N GLN A 26 -2.09 9.15 -0.08
CA GLN A 26 -3.14 8.23 -0.54
C GLN A 26 -2.78 6.74 -0.35
N ARG A 27 -1.50 6.41 -0.14
CA ARG A 27 -1.06 5.04 0.18
C ARG A 27 -1.30 4.66 1.65
N ALA A 28 -1.51 5.62 2.54
CA ALA A 28 -1.66 5.37 3.98
C ALA A 28 -3.05 4.85 4.39
N GLU A 29 -4.08 4.98 3.56
CA GLU A 29 -5.48 4.71 3.98
C GLU A 29 -6.05 3.36 3.53
N LEU A 30 -5.31 2.51 2.81
CA LEU A 30 -5.86 1.27 2.21
C LEU A 30 -5.61 -0.01 3.03
N GLU A 31 -5.23 0.09 4.30
CA GLU A 31 -4.95 -1.07 5.18
C GLU A 31 -6.04 -1.40 6.22
N HIS A 32 -7.21 -0.74 6.22
CA HIS A 32 -8.20 -0.89 7.31
C HIS A 32 -9.63 -1.23 6.90
N THR A 33 -9.83 -2.02 5.84
CA THR A 33 -11.15 -2.65 5.59
C THR A 33 -11.07 -4.17 5.65
N GLY A 34 -10.54 -4.68 6.77
CA GLY A 34 -10.77 -6.03 7.25
C GLY A 34 -12.23 -6.19 7.70
N LYS A 35 -13.07 -6.60 6.75
CA LYS A 35 -14.47 -7.02 6.93
C LYS A 35 -14.61 -7.92 8.15
N ASN A 36 -15.28 -7.38 9.16
CA ASN A 36 -15.71 -8.04 10.39
C ASN A 36 -16.58 -9.26 10.05
N LEU A 37 -16.02 -10.45 10.22
CA LEU A 37 -16.79 -11.69 10.33
C LEU A 37 -16.65 -12.15 11.78
N GLY A 38 -17.80 -12.30 12.43
CA GLY A 38 -17.94 -12.41 13.88
C GLY A 38 -16.91 -13.32 14.53
N SER A 39 -16.01 -12.70 15.30
CA SER A 39 -15.07 -13.38 16.17
C SER A 39 -15.87 -14.09 17.27
N SER A 40 -16.13 -15.39 17.07
CA SER A 40 -16.63 -16.26 18.14
C SER A 40 -15.56 -16.29 19.23
N ALA A 41 -15.82 -15.59 20.33
CA ALA A 41 -14.88 -15.47 21.43
C ALA A 41 -14.74 -16.84 22.12
N HIS A 42 -13.71 -17.62 21.76
CA HIS A 42 -13.29 -18.75 22.56
C HIS A 42 -12.61 -18.22 23.82
N MET A 43 -13.29 -18.28 24.96
CA MET A 43 -12.69 -17.97 26.25
C MET A 43 -11.55 -18.94 26.54
N ILE A 44 -10.33 -18.43 26.70
CA ILE A 44 -9.23 -19.19 27.30
C ILE A 44 -9.53 -19.28 28.80
N THR A 45 -9.94 -20.45 29.28
CA THR A 45 -10.08 -20.72 30.72
C THR A 45 -8.69 -20.75 31.36
N THR A 46 -8.30 -19.69 32.06
CA THR A 46 -7.07 -19.67 32.86
C THR A 46 -7.36 -20.23 34.26
N ALA A 47 -6.96 -21.48 34.50
CA ALA A 47 -6.93 -22.02 35.86
C ALA A 47 -5.70 -21.46 36.59
N ARG A 48 -5.88 -20.88 37.78
CA ARG A 48 -4.75 -20.45 38.64
C ARG A 48 -4.04 -21.67 39.20
N VAL A 49 -2.80 -21.90 38.77
CA VAL A 49 -1.93 -22.97 39.28
C VAL A 49 -1.10 -22.44 40.46
N PRO A 50 -0.99 -23.17 41.59
CA PRO A 50 -0.12 -22.80 42.72
C PRO A 50 1.35 -22.66 42.30
N ALA A 51 2.04 -21.63 42.78
CA ALA A 51 3.38 -21.24 42.37
C ALA A 51 4.50 -22.25 42.73
N ASP A 52 4.20 -23.26 43.54
CA ASP A 52 5.20 -24.20 44.06
C ASP A 52 5.64 -25.29 43.06
N LYS A 53 5.19 -25.21 41.80
CA LYS A 53 5.51 -26.21 40.76
C LYS A 53 5.78 -25.53 39.41
N PRO A 54 6.92 -25.78 38.74
CA PRO A 54 7.15 -25.24 37.41
C PRO A 54 6.15 -25.87 36.42
N VAL A 55 5.37 -25.02 35.75
CA VAL A 55 4.42 -25.43 34.70
C VAL A 55 5.21 -25.68 33.42
N ARG A 56 5.43 -26.96 33.09
CA ARG A 56 5.95 -27.35 31.77
C ARG A 56 4.78 -27.48 30.81
N ILE A 57 4.54 -26.46 29.99
CA ILE A 57 3.60 -26.55 28.86
C ILE A 57 4.30 -27.38 27.77
N ALA A 58 4.20 -28.70 27.86
CA ALA A 58 4.67 -29.61 26.83
C ALA A 58 3.53 -29.86 25.84
N PHE A 59 3.65 -29.38 24.61
CA PHE A 59 2.86 -29.90 23.51
C PHE A 59 3.30 -31.35 23.30
N SER A 60 2.44 -32.30 23.69
CA SER A 60 2.68 -33.71 23.36
C SER A 60 2.37 -33.88 21.87
N LEU A 61 3.35 -33.61 21.02
CA LEU A 61 3.35 -34.13 19.66
C LEU A 61 3.55 -35.63 19.79
N ASN A 62 2.50 -36.39 19.51
CA ASN A 62 2.60 -37.82 19.34
C ASN A 62 3.50 -38.07 18.11
N ASP A 63 4.77 -38.39 18.35
CA ASP A 63 5.73 -38.83 17.32
C ASP A 63 5.17 -40.08 16.65
N SER A 64 4.50 -39.89 15.50
CA SER A 64 4.28 -40.95 14.53
C SER A 64 5.51 -40.97 13.61
N PRO A 65 6.23 -42.09 13.49
CA PRO A 65 7.36 -42.17 12.59
C PRO A 65 6.88 -42.14 11.13
N ASP A 66 7.39 -41.15 10.41
CA ASP A 66 7.89 -41.29 9.04
C ASP A 66 6.96 -41.98 8.03
N ASP A 67 5.98 -41.22 7.53
CA ASP A 67 5.49 -41.39 6.15
C ASP A 67 5.81 -40.08 5.44
N ALA A 68 7.04 -39.96 4.92
CA ALA A 68 7.46 -38.82 4.12
C ALA A 68 6.61 -38.79 2.83
N PRO A 69 5.65 -37.85 2.66
CA PRO A 69 5.01 -37.69 1.37
C PRO A 69 6.07 -37.19 0.38
N PRO A 70 5.97 -37.56 -0.90
CA PRO A 70 6.97 -37.18 -1.90
C PRO A 70 7.16 -35.68 -1.85
N GLU A 71 8.41 -35.25 -1.69
CA GLU A 71 8.87 -33.85 -1.76
C GLU A 71 8.24 -33.18 -2.98
N SER A 72 7.05 -32.61 -2.80
CA SER A 72 6.43 -31.74 -3.76
C SER A 72 7.34 -30.53 -3.75
N THR A 73 8.23 -30.49 -4.74
CA THR A 73 9.28 -29.48 -4.88
C THR A 73 8.60 -28.16 -5.18
N PHE A 74 7.98 -27.55 -4.17
CA PHE A 74 7.54 -26.18 -4.20
C PHE A 74 8.81 -25.35 -4.05
N PRO A 75 9.13 -24.49 -5.03
CA PRO A 75 10.24 -23.57 -4.90
C PRO A 75 10.11 -22.80 -3.58
N LEU A 76 11.21 -22.65 -2.84
CA LEU A 76 11.25 -21.82 -1.64
C LEU A 76 10.69 -20.44 -2.01
N ALA A 77 9.51 -20.10 -1.49
CA ALA A 77 8.81 -18.89 -1.87
C ALA A 77 9.56 -17.63 -1.40
N PHE A 78 10.39 -17.77 -0.35
CA PHE A 78 11.11 -16.65 0.29
C PHE A 78 12.50 -17.08 0.77
N PRO A 79 13.52 -17.16 -0.09
CA PRO A 79 14.84 -17.70 0.25
C PRO A 79 15.59 -16.93 1.36
N ASP A 80 15.21 -15.68 1.64
CA ASP A 80 15.83 -14.83 2.67
C ASP A 80 15.27 -15.07 4.08
N LEU A 81 14.21 -15.88 4.22
CA LEU A 81 13.62 -16.24 5.52
C LEU A 81 14.29 -17.49 6.10
N ASP A 82 14.52 -17.50 7.42
CA ASP A 82 14.95 -18.71 8.13
C ASP A 82 14.01 -19.89 7.82
N GLN A 83 14.56 -21.09 7.68
CA GLN A 83 13.81 -22.27 7.23
C GLN A 83 12.55 -22.55 8.08
N GLN A 84 12.62 -22.25 9.37
CA GLN A 84 11.52 -22.43 10.33
C GLN A 84 10.39 -21.39 10.16
N LEU A 85 10.68 -20.28 9.47
CA LEU A 85 9.73 -19.22 9.16
C LEU A 85 9.14 -19.36 7.75
N GLN A 86 9.63 -20.32 6.95
CA GLN A 86 9.10 -20.57 5.61
C GLN A 86 7.60 -20.91 5.67
N PRO A 87 6.78 -20.36 4.76
CA PRO A 87 5.38 -20.74 4.68
C PRO A 87 5.26 -22.25 4.47
N LEU A 88 4.42 -22.89 5.28
CA LEU A 88 4.10 -24.30 5.09
C LEU A 88 3.34 -24.49 3.78
N PRO A 89 3.59 -25.58 3.03
CA PRO A 89 2.78 -25.91 1.87
C PRO A 89 1.32 -26.15 2.29
N PRO A 90 0.35 -25.91 1.38
CA PRO A 90 -1.04 -26.21 1.67
C PRO A 90 -1.23 -27.69 2.00
N CYS A 91 -2.05 -27.97 3.02
CA CYS A 91 -2.31 -29.34 3.46
C CYS A 91 -3.31 -30.00 2.52
N HIS A 92 -2.88 -31.05 1.81
CA HIS A 92 -3.69 -31.75 0.80
C HIS A 92 -4.92 -32.46 1.38
N ASP A 93 -4.85 -32.89 2.64
CA ASP A 93 -5.95 -33.60 3.31
C ASP A 93 -7.05 -32.66 3.82
N SER A 94 -6.73 -31.37 4.00
CA SER A 94 -7.71 -30.34 4.38
C SER A 94 -8.29 -29.66 3.15
N LYS A 95 -9.60 -29.84 2.96
CA LYS A 95 -10.34 -29.14 1.91
C LYS A 95 -10.29 -27.62 2.09
N GLU A 96 -10.36 -27.11 3.32
CA GLU A 96 -10.28 -25.66 3.58
C GLU A 96 -8.90 -25.11 3.20
N SER A 97 -7.82 -25.79 3.59
CA SER A 97 -6.45 -25.37 3.26
C SER A 97 -6.24 -25.25 1.75
N MET A 98 -6.66 -26.27 0.99
CA MET A 98 -6.58 -26.26 -0.46
C MET A 98 -7.43 -25.17 -1.12
N GLN A 99 -8.60 -24.86 -0.56
CA GLN A 99 -9.46 -23.81 -1.08
C GLN A 99 -8.85 -22.43 -0.87
N VAL A 100 -8.35 -22.16 0.34
CA VAL A 100 -7.69 -20.89 0.69
C VAL A 100 -6.48 -20.67 -0.21
N TYR A 101 -5.63 -21.70 -0.39
CA TYR A 101 -4.49 -21.63 -1.30
C TYR A 101 -4.88 -21.23 -2.72
N LYS A 102 -5.90 -21.89 -3.31
CA LYS A 102 -6.39 -21.56 -4.65
C LYS A 102 -6.90 -20.12 -4.76
N GLN A 103 -7.59 -19.63 -3.73
CA GLN A 103 -8.05 -18.25 -3.68
C GLN A 103 -6.88 -17.28 -3.63
N HIS A 104 -5.85 -17.56 -2.83
CA HIS A 104 -4.63 -16.74 -2.78
C HIS A 104 -3.93 -16.69 -4.13
N CYS A 105 -3.79 -17.80 -4.85
CA CYS A 105 -3.22 -17.81 -6.19
C CYS A 105 -3.99 -16.88 -7.13
N LYS A 106 -5.32 -17.01 -7.16
CA LYS A 106 -6.18 -16.17 -8.00
C LYS A 106 -6.04 -14.68 -7.66
N ILE A 107 -6.09 -14.33 -6.39
CA ILE A 107 -5.96 -12.93 -5.94
C ILE A 107 -4.57 -12.39 -6.28
N ALA A 108 -3.53 -13.19 -6.13
CA ALA A 108 -2.18 -12.79 -6.50
C ALA A 108 -2.10 -12.47 -8.01
N GLU A 109 -2.66 -13.31 -8.88
CA GLU A 109 -2.71 -13.05 -10.32
C GLU A 109 -3.45 -11.74 -10.64
N GLU A 110 -4.64 -11.56 -10.07
CA GLU A 110 -5.44 -10.32 -10.23
C GLU A 110 -4.66 -9.08 -9.77
N TYR A 111 -3.94 -9.17 -8.64
CA TYR A 111 -3.12 -8.08 -8.14
C TYR A 111 -2.01 -7.67 -9.12
N HIS A 112 -1.36 -8.65 -9.77
CA HIS A 112 -0.32 -8.35 -10.76
C HIS A 112 -0.89 -7.62 -11.98
N GLU A 113 -2.08 -7.99 -12.45
CA GLU A 113 -2.73 -7.28 -13.56
C GLU A 113 -3.11 -5.85 -13.18
N VAL A 114 -3.70 -5.65 -11.99
CA VAL A 114 -4.00 -4.30 -11.47
C VAL A 114 -2.74 -3.46 -11.35
N LYS A 115 -1.62 -4.04 -10.90
CA LYS A 115 -0.32 -3.34 -10.81
C LYS A 115 0.17 -2.86 -12.17
N LYS A 116 0.00 -3.65 -13.24
CA LYS A 116 0.34 -3.22 -14.61
C LYS A 116 -0.57 -2.08 -15.08
N GLU A 117 -1.87 -2.17 -14.79
CA GLU A 117 -2.82 -1.13 -15.15
C GLU A 117 -2.53 0.20 -14.44
N ILE A 118 -2.21 0.16 -13.15
CA ILE A 118 -1.79 1.35 -12.39
C ILE A 118 -0.56 2.01 -13.04
N ALA A 119 0.48 1.24 -13.36
CA ALA A 119 1.68 1.77 -14.00
C ALA A 119 1.38 2.45 -15.35
N LEU A 120 0.51 1.83 -16.16
CA LEU A 120 0.06 2.40 -17.43
C LEU A 120 -0.72 3.71 -17.25
N LEU A 121 -1.57 3.79 -16.23
CA LEU A 121 -2.34 4.99 -15.90
C LEU A 121 -1.44 6.13 -15.41
N GLU A 122 -0.43 5.82 -14.59
CA GLU A 122 0.56 6.79 -14.12
C GLU A 122 1.37 7.38 -15.28
N GLU A 123 1.79 6.55 -16.24
CA GLU A 123 2.46 7.01 -17.47
C GLU A 123 1.57 7.96 -18.27
N ARG A 124 0.30 7.58 -18.50
CA ARG A 124 -0.68 8.41 -19.23
C ARG A 124 -0.96 9.73 -18.53
N LYS A 125 -1.12 9.74 -17.19
CA LYS A 125 -1.27 10.97 -16.39
C LYS A 125 -0.08 11.88 -16.62
N THR A 126 1.13 11.35 -16.49
CA THR A 126 2.38 12.10 -16.63
C THR A 126 2.51 12.70 -18.03
N LYS A 127 2.22 11.92 -19.07
CA LYS A 127 2.22 12.38 -20.46
C LYS A 127 1.18 13.48 -20.71
N ALA A 128 -0.02 13.34 -20.16
CA ALA A 128 -1.06 14.35 -20.29
C ALA A 128 -0.64 15.69 -19.66
N ILE A 129 -0.09 15.66 -18.44
CA ILE A 129 0.41 16.86 -17.74
C ILE A 129 1.54 17.52 -18.54
N LYS A 130 2.48 16.74 -19.05
CA LYS A 130 3.56 17.26 -19.88
C LYS A 130 3.02 17.96 -21.13
N ASN A 131 2.11 17.31 -21.86
CA ASN A 131 1.53 17.86 -23.08
C ASN A 131 0.77 19.16 -22.82
N THR A 132 -0.01 19.23 -21.74
CA THR A 132 -0.75 20.45 -21.39
C THR A 132 0.20 21.57 -20.98
N PHE A 133 1.25 21.26 -20.21
CA PHE A 133 2.28 22.23 -19.83
C PHE A 133 3.01 22.81 -21.06
N GLU A 134 3.44 21.94 -21.99
CA GLU A 134 4.08 22.36 -23.24
C GLU A 134 3.15 23.23 -24.10
N ALA A 135 1.88 22.84 -24.23
CA ALA A 135 0.88 23.60 -24.98
C ALA A 135 0.63 24.99 -24.36
N MET A 136 0.52 25.08 -23.03
CA MET A 136 0.36 26.36 -22.32
C MET A 136 1.60 27.23 -22.49
N SER A 137 2.80 26.66 -22.38
CA SER A 137 4.06 27.37 -22.58
C SER A 137 4.18 27.94 -24.01
N LEU A 138 3.84 27.12 -25.01
CA LEU A 138 3.83 27.54 -26.41
C LEU A 138 2.84 28.69 -26.62
N LYS A 139 1.59 28.55 -26.15
CA LYS A 139 0.57 29.61 -26.27
C LYS A 139 1.00 30.90 -25.58
N ARG A 140 1.61 30.79 -24.40
CA ARG A 140 2.17 31.95 -23.68
C ARG A 140 3.26 32.64 -24.51
N SER A 141 4.14 31.88 -25.14
CA SER A 141 5.19 32.43 -26.01
C SER A 141 4.63 33.07 -27.28
N GLU A 142 3.61 32.47 -27.90
CA GLU A 142 2.91 33.03 -29.06
C GLU A 142 2.26 34.37 -28.74
N VAL A 143 1.54 34.45 -27.62
CA VAL A 143 0.90 35.70 -27.16
C VAL A 143 1.96 36.76 -26.87
N SER A 144 3.05 36.40 -26.20
CA SER A 144 4.17 37.32 -25.92
C SER A 144 4.81 37.84 -27.22
N SER A 145 5.06 36.96 -28.18
CA SER A 145 5.60 37.33 -29.49
C SER A 145 4.65 38.25 -30.25
N TRP A 146 3.35 37.94 -30.27
CA TRP A 146 2.34 38.79 -30.90
C TRP A 146 2.33 40.19 -30.30
N TYR A 147 2.39 40.28 -28.96
CA TYR A 147 2.45 41.56 -28.26
C TYR A 147 3.69 42.37 -28.66
N LEU A 148 4.87 41.75 -28.69
CA LEU A 148 6.11 42.43 -29.07
C LEU A 148 6.13 42.89 -30.54
N GLN A 149 5.46 42.17 -31.45
CA GLN A 149 5.41 42.55 -32.86
C GLN A 149 4.39 43.65 -33.14
N LYS A 150 3.25 43.65 -32.44
CA LYS A 150 2.11 44.53 -32.77
C LYS A 150 1.96 45.74 -31.88
N LEU A 151 2.43 45.68 -30.64
CA LEU A 151 2.17 46.70 -29.62
C LEU A 151 3.44 47.38 -29.11
N LYS A 152 4.63 47.00 -29.59
CA LYS A 152 5.88 47.66 -29.22
C LYS A 152 6.07 48.93 -30.09
N PRO A 153 6.05 50.14 -29.51
CA PRO A 153 6.22 51.36 -30.29
C PRO A 153 7.59 51.40 -30.96
N SER A 154 7.64 51.84 -32.22
CA SER A 154 8.89 52.22 -32.87
C SER A 154 9.34 53.55 -32.25
N VAL A 155 10.35 53.50 -31.40
CA VAL A 155 11.08 54.69 -30.93
C VAL A 155 12.11 55.06 -31.98
#